data_AF-G0MNC5-F1
#
_entry.id   AF-G0MNC5-F1
#
_cell.length_a   1.000
_cell.length_b   1.000
_cell.length_c   1.000
_cell.angle_alpha   90.00
_cell.angle_beta   90.00
_cell.angle_gamma   90.00
#
_symmetry.space_group_name_H-M   'P 1'
#
loop_
_entity.id
_entity.type
_entity.pdbx_description
1 polymer ?
#
loop_
_entity_poly.entity_id
_entity_poly.type
_entity_poly.pdbx_seq_one_letter_code
_entity_poly.pdbx_strand_id
1 'polypeptide(L)'
;MDPARLKFQFNTTKSLKVELIGELEELAEEFRKSPQNRLESIRQARCSFENILRECEENLVNMYRIAIMEGIDVDDSRLLKVYQFIFRRGEHIQHLLGCISVPGGSDLIWDVVILTAIIYLWATV
;
A
#
# COMPACT_ATOMS: atom_id res chain seq x y z
N MET A 1 9.54 17.30 -1.88
CA MET A 1 10.51 16.24 -2.26
C MET A 1 10.55 16.19 -3.78
N ASP A 2 11.69 15.92 -4.42
CA ASP A 2 11.75 15.78 -5.89
C ASP A 2 10.94 14.54 -6.35
N PRO A 3 9.94 14.69 -7.24
CA PRO A 3 9.12 13.58 -7.73
C PRO A 3 9.93 12.45 -8.35
N ALA A 4 10.96 12.77 -9.13
CA ALA A 4 11.80 11.77 -9.78
C ALA A 4 12.57 10.94 -8.76
N ARG A 5 13.11 11.60 -7.72
CA ARG A 5 13.78 10.94 -6.60
C ARG A 5 12.84 10.04 -5.81
N LEU A 6 11.62 10.49 -5.51
CA LEU A 6 10.63 9.67 -4.78
C LEU A 6 10.23 8.42 -5.59
N LYS A 7 9.96 8.58 -6.89
CA LYS A 7 9.63 7.46 -7.78
C LYS A 7 10.80 6.47 -7.91
N PHE A 8 12.03 6.96 -8.00
CA PHE A 8 13.22 6.10 -7.99
C PHE A 8 13.32 5.29 -6.71
N GLN A 9 13.25 5.93 -5.54
CA GLN A 9 13.32 5.26 -4.24
C GLN A 9 12.19 4.23 -4.07
N PHE A 10 10.98 4.58 -4.48
CA PHE A 10 9.83 3.68 -4.45
C PHE A 10 10.08 2.41 -5.26
N ASN A 11 10.56 2.55 -6.50
CA ASN A 11 10.86 1.42 -7.36
C ASN A 11 11.99 0.55 -6.79
N THR A 12 13.04 1.16 -6.23
CA THR A 12 14.12 0.42 -5.57
C THR A 12 13.62 -0.39 -4.38
N THR A 13 12.85 0.22 -3.48
CA THR A 13 12.30 -0.49 -2.30
C THR A 13 11.33 -1.58 -2.71
N LYS A 14 10.51 -1.34 -3.75
CA LYS A 14 9.58 -2.34 -4.30
C LYS A 14 10.34 -3.53 -4.90
N SER A 15 11.40 -3.29 -5.67
CA SER A 15 12.23 -4.36 -6.24
C SER A 15 12.89 -5.19 -5.13
N LEU A 16 13.46 -4.53 -4.12
CA LEU A 16 14.07 -5.21 -2.97
C LEU A 16 13.06 -6.09 -2.24
N LYS A 17 11.84 -5.61 -2.02
CA LYS A 17 10.76 -6.42 -1.42
C LYS A 17 10.48 -7.69 -2.23
N VAL A 18 10.40 -7.58 -3.56
CA VAL A 18 10.13 -8.73 -4.44
C VAL A 18 11.27 -9.74 -4.41
N GLU A 19 12.52 -9.28 -4.44
CA GLU A 19 13.72 -10.11 -4.34
C GLU A 19 13.74 -10.89 -3.01
N LEU A 20 13.50 -10.20 -1.89
CA LEU A 20 13.46 -10.81 -0.57
C LEU A 20 12.35 -11.86 -0.42
N ILE A 21 11.19 -11.65 -1.06
CA ILE A 21 10.11 -12.66 -1.07
C ILE A 21 10.58 -13.91 -1.84
N GLY A 22 11.22 -13.74 -2.99
CA GLY A 22 11.79 -14.85 -3.77
C GLY A 22 12.83 -15.64 -2.99
N GLU A 23 13.76 -14.96 -2.32
CA GLU A 23 14.77 -15.62 -1.48
C GLU A 23 14.14 -16.39 -0.31
N LEU A 24 13.06 -15.86 0.29
CA LEU A 24 12.35 -16.51 1.39
C LEU A 24 11.58 -17.75 0.91
N GLU A 25 11.02 -17.72 -0.30
CA GLU A 25 10.41 -18.88 -0.96
C GLU A 25 11.45 -19.97 -1.28
N GLU A 26 12.62 -19.59 -1.79
CA GLU A 26 13.73 -20.52 -2.04
C GLU A 26 14.22 -21.19 -0.74
N LEU A 27 14.40 -20.40 0.33
CA LEU A 27 14.76 -20.88 1.65
C LEU A 27 13.72 -21.88 2.21
N ALA A 28 12.43 -21.62 1.97
CA ALA A 28 11.34 -22.50 2.37
C ALA A 28 11.37 -23.85 1.62
N GLU A 29 11.68 -23.83 0.32
CA GLU A 29 11.84 -25.05 -0.48
C GLU A 29 13.10 -25.84 -0.11
N GLU A 30 14.21 -25.18 0.22
CA GLU A 30 15.40 -25.84 0.77
C GLU A 30 15.09 -26.56 2.08
N PHE A 31 14.35 -25.89 2.98
CA PHE A 31 13.92 -26.47 4.25
C PHE A 31 13.05 -27.73 4.03
N ARG A 32 12.14 -27.68 3.06
CA ARG A 32 11.27 -28.82 2.71
C ARG A 32 12.07 -30.03 2.22
N LYS A 33 13.16 -29.81 1.50
CA LYS A 33 14.02 -30.88 0.94
C LYS A 33 15.02 -31.46 1.94
N SER A 34 15.47 -30.69 2.93
CA SER A 34 16.48 -31.16 3.90
C SER A 34 16.27 -30.56 5.30
N PRO A 35 15.30 -31.06 6.08
CA PRO A 35 14.93 -30.46 7.36
C PRO A 35 15.97 -30.64 8.48
N GLN A 36 16.96 -31.54 8.34
CA GLN A 36 17.76 -32.02 9.47
C GLN A 36 19.13 -31.32 9.64
N ASN A 37 19.65 -30.58 8.65
CA ASN A 37 21.06 -30.13 8.73
C ASN A 37 21.30 -28.64 9.00
N ARG A 38 20.28 -27.76 9.03
CA ARG A 38 20.52 -26.30 9.11
C ARG A 38 19.40 -25.49 9.79
N LEU A 39 18.63 -26.12 10.68
CA LEU A 39 17.38 -25.54 11.20
C LEU A 39 17.58 -24.18 11.89
N GLU A 40 18.64 -24.02 12.68
CA GLU A 40 18.93 -22.75 13.37
C GLU A 40 19.41 -21.65 12.42
N SER A 41 20.31 -21.96 11.48
CA SER A 41 20.76 -21.00 10.46
C SER A 41 19.64 -20.57 9.53
N ILE A 42 18.73 -21.48 9.17
CA ILE A 42 17.55 -21.19 8.35
C ILE A 42 16.56 -20.32 9.14
N ARG A 43 16.33 -20.62 10.42
CA ARG A 43 15.50 -19.80 11.30
C ARG A 43 16.05 -18.37 11.42
N GLN A 44 17.36 -18.23 11.62
CA GLN A 44 18.00 -16.91 11.73
C GLN A 44 17.90 -16.13 10.41
N ALA A 45 18.15 -16.78 9.26
CA ALA A 45 17.99 -16.17 7.95
C ALA A 45 16.54 -15.71 7.72
N ARG A 46 15.55 -16.56 8.02
CA ARG A 46 14.13 -16.22 7.92
C ARG A 46 13.76 -15.00 8.77
N CYS A 47 14.17 -14.96 10.04
CA CYS A 47 13.90 -13.81 10.90
C CYS A 47 14.57 -12.53 10.38
N SER A 48 15.77 -12.63 9.79
CA SER A 48 16.43 -11.50 9.13
C SER A 48 15.61 -10.99 7.96
N PHE A 49 15.18 -11.88 7.06
CA PHE A 49 14.38 -11.51 5.90
C PHE A 49 13.02 -10.91 6.28
N GLU A 50 12.32 -11.49 7.25
CA GLU A 50 11.05 -10.96 7.76
C GLU A 50 11.20 -9.53 8.32
N ASN A 51 12.32 -9.24 9.00
CA ASN A 51 12.59 -7.89 9.50
C ASN A 51 12.83 -6.88 8.35
N ILE A 52 13.62 -7.25 7.35
CA ILE A 52 13.91 -6.38 6.19
C ILE A 52 12.64 -6.18 5.35
N LEU A 53 11.81 -7.22 5.19
CA LEU A 53 10.53 -7.12 4.51
C LEU A 53 9.59 -6.14 5.20
N ARG A 54 9.50 -6.21 6.54
CA ARG A 54 8.71 -5.25 7.32
C ARG A 54 9.22 -3.82 7.14
N GLU A 55 10.54 -3.61 7.18
CA GLU A 55 11.13 -2.28 6.94
C GLU A 55 10.82 -1.77 5.53
N CYS A 56 10.88 -2.65 4.52
CA CYS A 56 10.49 -2.31 3.15
C CYS A 56 9.02 -1.91 3.07
N GLU A 57 8.12 -2.60 3.77
CA GLU A 57 6.70 -2.26 3.82
C GLU A 57 6.45 -0.92 4.49
N GLU A 58 7.07 -0.67 5.65
CA GLU A 58 6.96 0.61 6.35
C GLU A 58 7.47 1.77 5.48
N ASN A 59 8.57 1.56 4.77
CA ASN A 59 9.13 2.54 3.84
C ASN A 59 8.20 2.81 2.65
N LEU A 60 7.63 1.77 2.05
CA LEU A 60 6.65 1.93 0.95
C LEU A 60 5.40 2.68 1.43
N VAL A 61 4.88 2.37 2.62
CA VAL A 61 3.74 3.08 3.21
C VAL A 61 4.06 4.56 3.42
N ASN A 62 5.25 4.88 3.94
CA ASN A 62 5.69 6.26 4.11
C ASN A 62 5.81 7.00 2.78
N MET A 63 6.36 6.36 1.74
CA MET A 63 6.44 6.93 0.40
C MET A 63 5.05 7.17 -0.20
N TYR A 64 4.10 6.25 -0.02
CA TYR A 64 2.71 6.45 -0.42
C TYR A 64 2.06 7.62 0.31
N ARG A 65 2.30 7.78 1.61
CA ARG A 65 1.79 8.93 2.37
C ARG A 65 2.30 10.26 1.78
N ILE A 66 3.60 10.34 1.50
CA ILE A 66 4.20 11.53 0.85
C ILE A 66 3.59 11.74 -0.54
N ALA A 67 3.48 10.68 -1.34
CA ALA A 67 2.90 10.71 -2.68
C ALA A 67 1.43 11.18 -2.67
N ILE A 68 0.65 10.82 -1.65
CA ILE A 68 -0.73 11.28 -1.48
C ILE A 68 -0.77 12.77 -1.12
N MET A 69 0.04 13.19 -0.13
CA MET A 69 0.04 14.57 0.37
C MET A 69 0.50 15.56 -0.69
N GLU A 70 1.58 15.23 -1.42
CA GLU A 70 2.16 16.07 -2.46
C GLU A 70 1.46 15.88 -3.83
N GLY A 71 0.67 14.80 -3.97
CA GLY A 71 0.07 14.35 -5.23
C GLY A 71 1.09 14.04 -6.32
N ILE A 72 2.11 13.27 -5.94
CA ILE A 72 3.15 12.74 -6.82
C ILE A 72 2.75 11.32 -7.25
N ASP A 73 2.87 11.02 -8.54
CA ASP A 73 2.63 9.67 -9.05
C ASP A 73 3.90 8.81 -8.93
N VAL A 74 3.86 7.77 -8.08
CA VAL A 74 5.03 6.91 -7.79
C VAL A 74 4.92 5.52 -8.40
N ASP A 75 3.71 5.05 -8.68
CA ASP A 75 3.45 3.68 -9.14
C ASP A 75 2.53 3.60 -10.35
N ASP A 76 2.15 4.76 -10.93
CA ASP A 76 1.25 4.91 -12.07
C ASP A 76 -0.13 4.28 -11.82
N SER A 77 -0.48 3.98 -10.55
CA SER A 77 -1.72 3.32 -10.20
C SER A 77 -2.89 4.29 -10.16
N ARG A 78 -4.03 3.82 -10.68
CA ARG A 78 -5.30 4.55 -10.59
C ARG A 78 -5.74 4.72 -9.13
N LEU A 79 -5.44 3.73 -8.30
CA LEU A 79 -5.80 3.74 -6.88
C LEU A 79 -5.11 4.87 -6.13
N LEU A 80 -3.82 5.13 -6.38
CA LEU A 80 -3.11 6.26 -5.80
C LEU A 80 -3.78 7.60 -6.16
N LYS A 81 -4.22 7.76 -7.42
CA LYS A 81 -4.94 8.97 -7.87
C LYS A 81 -6.26 9.17 -7.14
N VAL A 82 -6.98 8.09 -6.85
CA VAL A 82 -8.20 8.15 -6.01
C VAL A 82 -7.86 8.62 -4.60
N TYR A 83 -6.82 8.06 -3.96
CA TYR A 83 -6.42 8.51 -2.62
C TYR A 83 -5.97 9.98 -2.60
N GLN A 84 -5.22 10.42 -3.61
CA GLN A 84 -4.84 11.82 -3.77
C GLN A 84 -6.06 12.74 -3.93
N PHE A 85 -7.07 12.31 -4.71
CA PHE A 85 -8.32 13.05 -4.87
C PHE A 85 -9.07 13.17 -3.55
N ILE A 86 -9.27 12.06 -2.84
CA ILE A 86 -9.96 12.04 -1.54
C ILE A 86 -9.21 12.92 -0.54
N PHE A 87 -7.88 12.82 -0.47
CA PHE A 87 -7.07 13.64 0.44
C PHE A 87 -7.22 15.14 0.14
N ARG A 88 -7.11 15.55 -1.13
CA ARG A 88 -7.21 16.97 -1.54
C ARG A 88 -8.62 17.54 -1.45
N ARG A 89 -9.65 16.70 -1.55
CA ARG A 89 -11.07 17.11 -1.56
C ARG A 89 -11.83 16.74 -0.30
N GLY A 90 -11.16 16.15 0.70
CA GLY A 90 -11.78 15.59 1.89
C GLY A 90 -12.70 16.57 2.62
N GLU A 91 -12.24 17.79 2.86
CA GLU A 91 -13.05 18.83 3.52
C GLU A 91 -14.29 19.23 2.71
N HIS A 92 -14.16 19.35 1.39
CA HIS A 92 -15.29 19.65 0.51
C HIS A 92 -16.29 18.48 0.46
N ILE A 93 -15.79 17.25 0.40
CA ILE A 93 -16.62 16.04 0.43
C ILE A 93 -17.35 15.97 1.78
N GLN A 94 -16.66 16.17 2.89
CA GLN A 94 -17.26 16.17 4.23
C GLN A 94 -18.29 17.28 4.39
N HIS A 95 -18.01 18.49 3.90
CA HIS A 95 -18.97 19.59 3.91
C HIS A 95 -20.22 19.25 3.09
N LEU A 96 -20.05 18.73 1.87
CA LEU A 96 -21.17 18.30 1.02
C LEU A 96 -21.99 17.20 1.68
N LEU A 97 -21.35 16.22 2.31
CA LEU A 97 -22.02 15.15 3.06
C LEU A 97 -22.74 15.69 4.30
N GLY A 98 -22.15 16.65 5.02
CA GLY A 98 -22.74 17.25 6.21
C GLY A 98 -23.94 18.16 5.93
N CYS A 99 -24.03 18.74 4.72
CA CYS A 99 -25.21 19.49 4.29
C CYS A 99 -26.40 18.59 3.93
N ILE A 100 -26.17 17.29 3.75
CA ILE A 100 -27.25 16.35 3.47
C ILE A 100 -27.83 15.93 4.82
N SER A 101 -29.07 16.32 5.12
CA SER A 101 -29.76 15.85 6.32
C SER A 101 -30.07 14.36 6.19
N VAL A 102 -29.16 13.52 6.68
CA VAL A 102 -29.30 12.08 6.64
C VAL A 102 -30.31 11.66 7.72
N PRO A 103 -31.46 11.03 7.36
CA PRO A 103 -32.37 10.48 8.35
C PRO A 103 -31.60 9.42 9.17
N GLY A 104 -31.61 9.53 10.50
CA GLY A 104 -30.84 8.65 11.39
C GLY A 104 -31.14 7.16 11.11
N GLY A 105 -30.06 6.37 10.89
CA GLY A 105 -30.13 4.93 10.61
C GLY A 105 -29.42 4.45 9.34
N SER A 106 -28.82 5.35 8.55
CA SER A 106 -28.31 5.05 7.21
C SER A 106 -26.80 5.28 6.99
N ASP A 107 -25.96 5.18 8.03
CA ASP A 107 -24.50 5.26 7.89
C ASP A 107 -23.97 4.24 6.86
N LEU A 108 -24.56 3.05 6.86
CA LEU A 108 -24.25 1.96 5.95
C LEU A 108 -24.57 2.30 4.47
N ILE A 109 -25.55 3.18 4.23
CA ILE A 109 -25.88 3.63 2.86
C ILE A 109 -24.82 4.60 2.37
N TRP A 110 -24.27 5.44 3.24
CA TRP A 110 -23.19 6.37 2.88
C TRP A 110 -21.86 5.67 2.64
N ASP A 111 -21.53 4.67 3.45
CA ASP A 111 -20.39 3.80 3.17
C ASP A 111 -20.52 3.16 1.78
N VAL A 112 -21.71 2.67 1.42
CA VAL A 112 -22.00 2.12 0.10
C VAL A 112 -21.92 3.19 -0.99
N VAL A 113 -22.42 4.42 -0.78
CA VAL A 113 -22.36 5.51 -1.76
C VAL A 113 -20.91 5.96 -1.99
N ILE A 114 -20.10 6.08 -0.95
CA ILE A 114 -18.67 6.41 -1.06
C ILE A 114 -17.94 5.27 -1.77
N LEU A 115 -18.20 4.02 -1.40
CA LEU A 115 -17.63 2.86 -2.07
C LEU A 115 -18.04 2.81 -3.56
N THR A 116 -19.30 3.13 -3.86
CA THR A 116 -19.83 3.18 -5.23
C THR A 116 -19.23 4.34 -6.01
N ALA A 117 -19.03 5.50 -5.41
CA ALA A 117 -18.35 6.65 -6.04
C ALA A 117 -16.88 6.33 -6.32
N ILE A 118 -16.20 5.60 -5.43
CA ILE A 118 -14.84 5.09 -5.65
C ILE A 118 -14.82 4.10 -6.83
N ILE A 119 -15.76 3.16 -6.88
CA ILE A 119 -15.92 2.20 -7.98
C ILE A 119 -16.22 2.91 -9.30
N TYR A 120 -17.07 3.94 -9.28
CA TYR A 120 -17.45 4.69 -10.47
C TYR A 120 -16.27 5.51 -11.01
N LEU A 121 -15.54 6.21 -10.13
CA LEU A 121 -14.29 6.89 -10.47
C LEU A 121 -13.23 5.93 -11.03
N TRP A 122 -13.20 4.68 -10.56
CA TRP A 122 -12.35 3.62 -11.12
C TRP A 122 -12.79 3.14 -12.51
N ALA A 123 -14.10 3.12 -12.79
CA ALA A 123 -14.67 2.62 -14.04
C ALA A 123 -14.69 3.65 -15.18
N THR A 124 -14.76 4.96 -14.87
CA THR A 124 -14.90 6.03 -15.88
C THR A 124 -13.59 6.72 -16.26
N VAL A 125 -12.47 6.40 -15.60
CA VAL A 125 -11.11 6.92 -15.89
C VAL A 125 -10.25 5.77 -16.41
#